data_AF-A0A819K3W7-F1
#
_entry.id   AF-A0A819K3W7-F1
#
_cell.length_a   1.000
_cell.length_b   1.000
_cell.length_c   1.000
_cell.angle_alpha   90.00
_cell.angle_beta   90.00
_cell.angle_gamma   90.00
#
_symmetry.space_group_name_H-M   'P 1'
#
loop_
_entity.id
_entity.type
_entity.pdbx_description
1 polymer ?
#
loop_
_entity_poly.entity_id
_entity_poly.type
_entity_poly.pdbx_seq_one_letter_code
_entity_poly.pdbx_strand_id
1 'polypeptide(L)'
;IVSFLHGIPILIFQDLYPPPGTGQTSCSSINTGYSIYYSRFLFPVLLGILPLIIRITFGLLAFINVRQLHNRRVPIVRLERDKQLTAMVLT
;
A
#
# COMPACT_ATOMS: atom_id res chain seq x y z
N ILE A 1 3.83 13.54 -4.06
CA ILE A 1 3.52 14.13 -5.39
C ILE A 1 2.06 13.87 -5.77
N VAL A 2 1.62 12.60 -5.87
CA VAL A 2 0.23 12.23 -6.21
C VAL A 2 -0.82 12.88 -5.29
N SER A 3 -0.60 12.89 -3.97
CA SER A 3 -1.52 13.54 -3.01
C SER A 3 -1.63 15.06 -3.21
N PHE A 4 -0.54 15.73 -3.61
CA PHE A 4 -0.55 17.17 -3.86
C PHE A 4 -1.31 17.49 -5.16
N LEU A 5 -1.11 16.70 -6.21
CA LEU A 5 -1.85 16.84 -7.48
C LEU A 5 -3.35 16.63 -7.30
N HIS A 6 -3.77 15.65 -6.50
CA HIS A 6 -5.19 15.44 -6.20
C HIS A 6 -5.79 16.47 -5.24
N GLY A 7 -4.97 17.24 -4.52
CA GLY A 7 -5.43 18.34 -3.67
C GLY A 7 -5.90 19.56 -4.47
N ILE A 8 -5.35 19.79 -5.67
CA ILE A 8 -5.68 20.97 -6.49
C ILE A 8 -7.16 20.95 -6.92
N PRO A 9 -7.73 19.86 -7.47
CA PRO A 9 -9.15 19.81 -7.81
C PRO A 9 -10.07 19.96 -6.60
N ILE A 10 -9.66 19.48 -5.43
CA ILE A 10 -10.43 19.63 -4.18
C ILE A 10 -10.59 21.12 -3.86
N LEU A 11 -9.50 21.89 -3.93
CA LEU A 11 -9.53 23.33 -3.66
C LEU A 11 -10.36 24.14 -4.67
N ILE A 12 -10.48 23.66 -5.90
CA ILE A 12 -11.19 24.38 -6.97
C ILE A 12 -12.69 24.05 -6.99
N PHE A 13 -13.06 22.78 -6.79
CA PHE A 13 -14.44 22.34 -6.98
C PHE A 13 -15.24 22.24 -5.69
N GLN A 14 -14.60 22.39 -4.53
CA GLN A 14 -15.25 22.33 -3.24
C GLN A 14 -15.54 23.74 -2.71
N ASP A 15 -16.82 24.05 -2.56
CA ASP A 15 -17.27 25.38 -2.15
C ASP A 15 -18.39 25.27 -1.11
N LEU A 16 -18.68 26.37 -0.44
CA LEU A 16 -19.82 26.49 0.46
C LEU A 16 -21.06 26.84 -0.37
N TYR A 17 -21.95 25.87 -0.53
CA TYR A 17 -23.23 26.09 -1.20
C TYR A 17 -24.38 25.87 -0.21
N PRO A 18 -25.31 26.84 -0.07
CA PRO A 18 -26.51 26.63 0.71
C PRO A 18 -27.45 25.66 -0.03
N PRO A 19 -27.84 24.52 0.57
CA PRO A 19 -28.83 23.64 -0.04
C PRO A 19 -30.15 24.41 -0.24
N PRO A 20 -30.83 24.20 -1.37
CA PRO A 20 -32.06 24.93 -1.67
C PRO A 20 -33.10 24.70 -0.56
N GLY A 21 -33.60 25.81 0.02
CA GLY A 21 -34.65 25.79 1.04
C GLY A 21 -34.19 25.71 2.50
N THR A 22 -32.90 25.48 2.75
CA THR A 22 -32.32 25.48 4.10
C THR A 22 -31.21 26.52 4.14
N GLY A 23 -31.38 27.63 4.86
CA GLY A 23 -30.36 28.70 4.99
C GLY A 23 -29.05 28.27 5.67
N GLN A 24 -28.77 26.97 5.76
CA GLN A 24 -27.53 26.41 6.26
C GLN A 24 -26.52 26.29 5.12
N THR A 25 -25.29 26.74 5.30
CA THR A 25 -24.22 26.55 4.32
C THR A 25 -23.64 25.15 4.48
N SER A 26 -23.65 24.34 3.43
CA SER A 26 -23.00 23.03 3.40
C SER A 26 -21.80 23.03 2.46
N CYS A 27 -20.72 22.38 2.84
CA CYS A 27 -19.57 22.22 1.95
C CYS A 27 -19.85 21.07 0.99
N SER A 28 -19.97 21.38 -0.30
CA SER A 28 -20.27 20.39 -1.33
C SER A 28 -19.52 20.70 -2.63
N SER A 29 -19.40 19.68 -3.48
CA SER A 29 -18.77 19.84 -4.79
C SER A 29 -19.74 20.54 -5.74
N ILE A 30 -19.32 21.67 -6.31
CA ILE A 30 -20.11 22.41 -7.30
C ILE A 30 -20.28 21.60 -8.59
N ASN A 31 -19.25 20.79 -8.92
CA ASN A 31 -19.23 19.98 -10.14
C ASN A 31 -19.72 18.55 -9.86
N THR A 32 -20.79 18.13 -10.52
CA THR A 32 -21.35 16.77 -10.41
C THR A 32 -20.40 15.71 -10.97
N GLY A 33 -19.68 16.00 -12.05
CA GLY A 33 -18.67 15.10 -12.61
C GLY A 33 -17.50 14.86 -11.66
N TYR A 34 -17.04 15.90 -10.98
CA TYR A 34 -16.00 15.77 -9.96
C TYR A 34 -16.48 14.98 -8.74
N SER A 35 -17.72 15.20 -8.29
CA SER A 35 -18.32 14.44 -7.18
C SER A 35 -18.40 12.93 -7.48
N ILE A 36 -18.76 12.56 -8.72
CA ILE A 36 -18.79 11.16 -9.16
C ILE A 36 -17.37 10.57 -9.21
N TYR A 37 -16.41 11.31 -9.78
CA TYR A 37 -15.01 10.88 -9.80
C TYR A 37 -14.45 10.67 -8.39
N TYR A 38 -14.71 11.62 -7.48
CA TYR A 38 -14.23 11.58 -6.10
C TYR A 38 -14.82 10.36 -5.35
N SER A 39 -16.13 10.18 -5.42
CA SER A 39 -16.85 9.12 -4.69
C SER A 39 -16.64 7.72 -5.27
N ARG A 40 -16.55 7.57 -6.61
CA ARG A 40 -16.50 6.26 -7.26
C ARG A 40 -15.09 5.80 -7.63
N PHE A 41 -14.14 6.71 -7.80
CA PHE A 41 -12.80 6.37 -8.26
C PHE A 41 -11.74 6.74 -7.23
N LEU A 42 -11.64 8.02 -6.86
CA LEU A 42 -10.56 8.50 -5.99
C LEU A 42 -10.56 7.79 -4.63
N PHE A 43 -11.72 7.76 -3.97
CA PHE A 43 -11.84 7.20 -2.63
C PHE A 43 -11.73 5.67 -2.59
N PRO A 44 -12.53 4.89 -3.33
CA PRO A 44 -12.47 3.43 -3.20
C PRO A 44 -11.26 2.81 -3.91
N VAL A 45 -10.87 3.32 -5.09
CA VAL A 45 -9.81 2.69 -5.90
C VAL A 45 -8.44 3.16 -5.47
N LEU A 46 -8.23 4.48 -5.49
CA LEU A 46 -6.90 5.07 -5.28
C LEU A 46 -6.47 5.02 -3.81
N LEU A 47 -7.38 5.31 -2.89
CA LEU A 47 -7.10 5.32 -1.44
C LEU A 47 -7.41 3.98 -0.76
N GLY A 48 -8.25 3.14 -1.36
CA GLY A 48 -8.65 1.85 -0.78
C GLY A 48 -7.95 0.66 -1.42
N ILE A 49 -8.43 0.24 -2.59
CA ILE A 49 -8.07 -1.05 -3.22
C ILE A 49 -6.59 -1.09 -3.62
N LEU A 50 -6.10 -0.04 -4.27
CA LEU A 50 -4.73 0.00 -4.77
C LEU A 50 -3.67 -0.13 -3.66
N PRO A 51 -3.71 0.65 -2.56
CA PRO A 51 -2.74 0.48 -1.48
C PRO A 51 -2.90 -0.85 -0.75
N LEU A 52 -4.11 -1.41 -0.66
CA LEU A 52 -4.31 -2.75 -0.10
C LEU A 52 -3.61 -3.83 -0.93
N ILE A 53 -3.80 -3.82 -2.25
CA ILE A 53 -3.14 -4.78 -3.16
C ILE A 53 -1.62 -4.64 -3.07
N ILE A 54 -1.09 -3.41 -3.05
CA ILE A 54 0.34 -3.17 -2.91
C ILE A 54 0.84 -3.73 -1.57
N ARG A 55 0.17 -3.44 -0.45
CA ARG A 55 0.55 -3.97 0.86
C ARG A 55 0.51 -5.49 0.93
N ILE A 56 -0.51 -6.12 0.35
CA ILE A 56 -0.66 -7.57 0.33
C ILE A 56 0.46 -8.21 -0.50
N THR A 57 0.74 -7.69 -1.69
CA THR A 57 1.78 -8.24 -2.57
C THR A 57 3.18 -8.09 -1.96
N PHE A 58 3.52 -6.91 -1.44
CA PHE A 58 4.79 -6.70 -0.73
C PHE A 58 4.88 -7.52 0.56
N GLY A 59 3.79 -7.63 1.31
CA GLY A 59 3.73 -8.47 2.51
C GLY A 59 3.95 -9.95 2.19
N LEU A 60 3.33 -10.46 1.13
CA LEU A 60 3.50 -11.83 0.67
C LEU A 60 4.92 -12.08 0.17
N LEU A 61 5.47 -11.16 -0.64
CA LEU A 61 6.86 -11.24 -1.10
C LEU A 61 7.84 -11.22 0.07
N ALA A 62 7.62 -10.37 1.08
CA ALA A 62 8.44 -10.34 2.29
C ALA A 62 8.34 -11.66 3.06
N PHE A 63 7.14 -12.21 3.22
CA PHE A 63 6.93 -13.49 3.88
C PHE A 63 7.65 -14.65 3.17
N ILE A 64 7.53 -14.72 1.83
CA ILE A 64 8.21 -15.73 1.02
C ILE A 64 9.73 -15.57 1.15
N ASN A 65 10.26 -14.36 1.04
CA ASN A 65 11.69 -14.09 1.16
C ASN A 65 12.23 -14.50 2.54
N VAL A 66 11.54 -14.15 3.62
CA VAL A 66 11.94 -14.55 4.99
C VAL A 66 11.91 -16.06 5.16
N ARG A 67 10.88 -16.74 4.65
CA ARG A 67 10.76 -18.20 4.72
C ARG A 67 11.85 -18.90 3.89
N GLN A 68 12.17 -18.37 2.73
CA GLN A 68 13.25 -18.89 1.88
C GLN A 68 14.62 -18.69 2.54
N LEU A 69 14.85 -17.55 3.21
CA LEU A 69 16.05 -17.33 4.01
C LEU A 69 16.14 -18.30 5.20
N HIS A 70 15.04 -18.54 5.91
CA HIS A 70 15.00 -19.51 7.00
C HIS A 70 15.30 -20.93 6.51
N ASN A 71 14.68 -21.36 5.41
CA ASN A 71 14.93 -22.68 4.82
C ASN A 71 16.36 -22.82 4.25
N ARG A 72 17.02 -21.72 3.86
CA ARG A 72 18.44 -21.70 3.48
C ARG A 72 19.40 -21.66 4.67
N ARG A 73 18.92 -21.54 5.92
CA ARG A 73 19.75 -21.63 7.14
C ARG A 73 20.06 -23.08 7.55
N VAL A 74 20.27 -24.00 6.62
CA VAL A 74 21.35 -24.97 6.85
C VAL A 74 22.59 -24.19 6.45
N PRO A 75 23.29 -23.55 7.40
CA PRO A 75 24.34 -22.61 7.07
C PRO A 75 25.38 -23.37 6.28
N ILE A 76 25.75 -22.89 5.10
CA ILE A 76 26.89 -23.41 4.34
C ILE A 76 28.11 -23.53 5.27
N VAL A 77 28.24 -22.56 6.19
CA VAL A 77 29.25 -22.54 7.27
C VAL A 77 29.16 -23.74 8.23
N ARG A 78 27.97 -24.23 8.59
CA ARG A 78 27.85 -25.47 9.39
C ARG A 78 28.13 -26.71 8.55
N LEU A 79 27.72 -26.71 7.27
CA LEU A 79 28.04 -27.82 6.37
C LEU A 79 29.56 -27.97 6.21
N GLU A 80 30.29 -26.87 6.02
CA GLU A 80 31.75 -26.88 5.93
C GLU A 80 32.43 -27.24 7.26
N ARG A 81 31.90 -26.76 8.39
CA ARG A 81 32.44 -27.11 9.70
C ARG A 81 32.22 -28.59 10.05
N ASP A 82 31.07 -29.16 9.73
CA ASP A 82 30.79 -30.59 9.91
C ASP A 82 31.64 -31.44 8.95
N LYS A 83 31.93 -30.93 7.75
CA LYS A 83 32.85 -31.56 6.79
C LYS A 83 34.29 -31.56 7.31
N GLN A 84 34.73 -30.49 7.97
CA GLN A 84 36.04 -30.43 8.59
C GLN A 84 36.15 -31.34 9.83
N LEU A 85 35.11 -31.37 10.68
CA LEU A 85 35.06 -32.25 11.85
C LEU A 85 35.07 -33.74 11.45
N THR A 86 34.31 -34.12 10.42
CA THR A 86 34.33 -35.49 9.90
C THR A 86 35.68 -35.86 9.28
N ALA A 87 36.33 -34.93 8.57
CA ALA A 87 37.69 -35.15 8.06
C ALA A 87 38.73 -35.33 9.19
N MET A 88 38.59 -34.61 10.31
CA MET A 88 39.50 -34.71 11.46
C MET A 88 39.33 -36.01 12.28
N VAL A 89 38.14 -36.61 12.27
CA VAL A 89 37.85 -37.87 12.99
C VAL A 89 38.18 -39.11 12.15
N LEU A 90 38.18 -38.97 10.81
CA LEU A 90 38.45 -40.09 9.89
C LEU A 90 39.95 -40.26 9.56
N THR A 91 40.83 -39.43 10.13
CA THR A 91 42.29 -39.57 10.09
C THR A 91 42.81 -40.18 11.38
#